data_AF-A0A0N4XMX3-F1
#
_entry.id   AF-A0A0N4XMX3-F1
#
_cell.length_a   1.000
_cell.length_b   1.000
_cell.length_c   1.000
_cell.angle_alpha   90.00
_cell.angle_beta   90.00
_cell.angle_gamma   90.00
#
_symmetry.space_group_name_H-M   'P 1'
#
loop_
_entity.id
_entity.type
_entity.pdbx_description
1 polymer ?
#
loop_
_entity_poly.entity_id
_entity_poly.type
_entity_poly.pdbx_seq_one_letter_code
_entity_poly.pdbx_strand_id
1 'polypeptide(L)'
;MHSKAGTLSGGQKRKLSLAIALIGGSEIVMLDEPTSGMDPGARHETWTLLQEEKSRRTILLTTHFMEEADLLGDRIAILAHGQLQCCGSGMFLKAQYGDGYHLTVVYESSSKSEATMIRTKKLLASHVGSVHLQSLIGQEATFTISAKHKSQFSSMFAELEKAQHSLGISSFGMSITTMEEVFLKVGDIAQERFNASHEDTIETPELGEDDPFVASVLRSSGSLILVGYTY
;
A
#
# COMPACT_ATOMS: atom_id res chain seq x y z
N MET A 1 29.61 16.81 -19.17
CA MET A 1 29.09 18.13 -18.75
C MET A 1 29.11 18.13 -17.24
N HIS A 2 29.97 18.93 -16.60
CA HIS A 2 30.10 18.98 -15.14
C HIS A 2 29.63 20.35 -14.65
N SER A 3 28.68 20.36 -13.72
CA SER A 3 28.10 21.57 -13.14
C SER A 3 28.33 21.56 -11.62
N LYS A 4 28.54 22.73 -11.01
CA LYS A 4 28.72 22.83 -9.55
C LYS A 4 27.41 22.47 -8.84
N ALA A 5 27.49 21.87 -7.65
CA ALA A 5 26.30 21.46 -6.88
C ALA A 5 25.29 22.61 -6.67
N GLY A 6 25.77 23.84 -6.53
CA GLY A 6 24.93 25.04 -6.36
C GLY A 6 24.02 25.34 -7.55
N THR A 7 24.40 24.94 -8.77
CA THR A 7 23.65 25.21 -10.01
C THR A 7 22.72 24.07 -10.43
N LEU A 8 22.62 23.02 -9.61
CA LEU A 8 21.77 21.86 -9.87
C LEU A 8 20.29 22.16 -9.52
N SER A 9 19.37 21.55 -10.27
CA SER A 9 17.94 21.57 -9.93
C SER A 9 17.67 20.85 -8.60
N GLY A 10 16.47 21.02 -8.02
CA GLY A 10 16.08 20.33 -6.79
C GLY A 10 16.24 18.80 -6.91
N GLY A 11 15.70 18.20 -7.97
CA GLY A 11 15.85 16.76 -8.23
C GLY A 11 17.31 16.33 -8.44
N GLN A 12 18.13 17.12 -9.13
CA GLN A 12 19.56 16.83 -9.29
C GLN A 12 20.33 16.90 -7.96
N LYS A 13 19.99 17.85 -7.08
CA LYS A 13 20.58 17.93 -5.73
C LYS A 13 20.22 16.71 -4.89
N ARG A 14 18.99 16.20 -4.99
CA ARG A 14 18.59 14.95 -4.31
C ARG A 14 19.35 13.74 -4.84
N LYS A 15 19.49 13.61 -6.17
CA LYS A 15 20.32 12.55 -6.78
C LYS A 15 21.77 12.61 -6.31
N LEU A 16 22.35 13.82 -6.24
CA LEU A 16 23.70 14.02 -5.70
C LEU A 16 23.79 13.64 -4.21
N SER A 17 22.80 14.04 -3.40
CA SER A 17 22.75 13.69 -1.97
C SER A 17 22.68 12.18 -1.76
N LEU A 18 21.86 11.47 -2.55
CA LEU A 18 21.78 10.02 -2.52
C LEU A 18 23.11 9.38 -2.91
N ALA A 19 23.76 9.87 -3.98
CA ALA A 19 25.08 9.38 -4.39
C ALA A 19 26.13 9.57 -3.29
N ILE A 20 26.12 10.71 -2.59
CA ILE A 20 27.01 10.97 -1.44
C ILE A 20 26.74 10.00 -0.29
N ALA A 21 25.47 9.66 -0.02
CA ALA A 21 25.13 8.70 1.02
C ALA A 21 25.62 7.26 0.70
N LEU A 22 25.58 6.88 -0.57
CA LEU A 22 25.92 5.52 -1.02
C LEU A 22 27.42 5.29 -1.24
N ILE A 23 28.16 6.31 -1.70
CA ILE A 23 29.58 6.18 -2.09
C ILE A 23 30.49 5.79 -0.92
N GLY A 24 30.12 6.13 0.32
CA GLY A 24 30.91 5.84 1.51
C GLY A 24 30.98 4.36 1.90
N GLY A 25 30.23 3.48 1.24
CA GLY A 25 30.23 2.04 1.55
C GLY A 25 29.64 1.68 2.92
N SER A 26 28.86 2.59 3.53
CA SER A 26 28.21 2.37 4.82
C SER A 26 27.31 1.12 4.81
N GLU A 27 27.41 0.31 5.86
CA GLU A 27 26.57 -0.88 6.09
C GLU A 27 25.10 -0.51 6.35
N ILE A 28 24.86 0.69 6.90
CA ILE A 28 23.54 1.25 7.18
C ILE A 28 23.46 2.65 6.56
N VAL A 29 22.40 2.90 5.79
CA VAL A 29 22.12 4.20 5.16
C VAL A 29 20.70 4.63 5.51
N MET A 30 20.55 5.86 6.01
CA MET A 30 19.25 6.46 6.30
C MET A 30 18.92 7.51 5.24
N LEU A 31 17.73 7.41 4.63
CA LEU A 31 17.26 8.25 3.56
C LEU A 31 15.91 8.86 3.94
N ASP A 32 15.86 10.18 4.01
CA ASP A 32 14.63 10.91 4.28
C ASP A 32 14.01 11.43 2.97
N GLU A 33 12.84 10.89 2.61
CA GLU A 33 12.12 11.18 1.36
C GLU A 33 13.00 11.33 0.09
N PRO A 34 13.78 10.30 -0.29
CA PRO A 34 14.83 10.45 -1.31
C PRO A 34 14.29 10.83 -2.69
N THR A 35 13.04 10.49 -3.01
CA THR A 35 12.43 10.68 -4.34
C THR A 35 11.41 11.82 -4.42
N SER A 36 11.17 12.54 -3.31
CA SER A 36 10.29 13.70 -3.32
C SER A 36 10.86 14.79 -4.25
N GLY A 37 10.01 15.59 -4.90
CA GLY A 37 10.45 16.61 -5.87
C GLY A 37 11.21 16.12 -7.11
N MET A 38 11.28 14.81 -7.38
CA MET A 38 11.78 14.24 -8.63
C MET A 38 10.64 14.01 -9.64
N ASP A 39 10.96 14.12 -10.92
CA ASP A 39 10.07 13.69 -12.00
C ASP A 39 9.92 12.14 -12.03
N PRO A 40 8.89 11.59 -12.69
CA PRO A 40 8.65 10.15 -12.71
C PRO A 40 9.83 9.32 -13.22
N GLY A 41 10.60 9.82 -14.20
CA GLY A 41 11.75 9.11 -14.74
C GLY A 41 12.90 9.03 -13.73
N ALA A 42 13.27 10.17 -13.14
CA ALA A 42 14.33 10.21 -12.12
C ALA A 42 13.97 9.41 -10.85
N ARG A 43 12.69 9.32 -10.51
CA ARG A 43 12.22 8.46 -9.41
C ARG A 43 12.47 6.98 -9.71
N HIS A 44 12.12 6.52 -10.91
CA HIS A 44 12.34 5.13 -11.31
C HIS A 44 13.82 4.75 -11.37
N GLU A 45 14.68 5.66 -11.84
CA GLU A 45 16.15 5.49 -11.77
C GLU A 45 16.62 5.32 -10.32
N THR A 46 16.09 6.15 -9.41
CA THR A 46 16.42 6.10 -7.98
C THR A 46 15.96 4.79 -7.34
N TRP A 47 14.75 4.34 -7.64
CA TRP A 47 14.23 3.06 -7.16
C TRP A 47 15.10 1.88 -7.62
N THR A 48 15.51 1.88 -8.88
CA THR A 48 16.41 0.86 -9.43
C THR A 48 17.73 0.81 -8.66
N LEU A 49 18.35 1.99 -8.44
CA LEU A 49 19.59 2.09 -7.67
C LEU A 49 19.42 1.58 -6.23
N LEU A 50 18.34 1.96 -5.54
CA LEU A 50 18.07 1.51 -4.18
C LEU A 50 17.83 -0.01 -4.12
N GLN A 51 17.15 -0.58 -5.12
CA GLN A 51 16.92 -2.02 -5.24
C GLN A 51 18.21 -2.81 -5.47
N GLU A 52 19.19 -2.23 -6.16
CA GLU A 52 20.52 -2.85 -6.32
C GLU A 52 21.32 -2.77 -5.01
N GLU A 53 21.32 -1.61 -4.36
CA GLU A 53 22.08 -1.36 -3.14
C GLU A 53 21.55 -2.13 -1.92
N LYS A 54 20.24 -2.40 -1.82
CA LYS A 54 19.67 -3.16 -0.69
C LYS A 54 20.20 -4.58 -0.56
N SER A 55 20.75 -5.15 -1.64
CA SER A 55 21.41 -6.46 -1.59
C SER A 55 22.77 -6.43 -0.85
N ARG A 56 23.36 -5.24 -0.69
CA ARG A 56 24.72 -5.03 -0.15
C ARG A 56 24.73 -4.38 1.22
N ARG A 57 23.66 -3.67 1.59
CA ARG A 57 23.58 -2.87 2.82
C ARG A 57 22.13 -2.73 3.30
N THR A 58 21.97 -2.33 4.56
CA THR A 58 20.66 -1.98 5.12
C THR A 58 20.32 -0.53 4.81
N ILE A 59 19.16 -0.29 4.21
CA ILE A 59 18.67 1.05 3.89
C ILE A 59 17.41 1.30 4.71
N LEU A 60 17.43 2.33 5.56
CA LEU A 60 16.25 2.89 6.21
C LEU A 60 15.73 4.05 5.39
N LEU A 61 14.55 3.91 4.81
CA LEU A 61 13.95 4.92 3.94
C LEU A 61 12.64 5.38 4.55
N THR A 62 12.42 6.69 4.61
CA THR A 62 11.11 7.31 4.91
C THR A 62 10.46 7.75 3.60
N THR A 63 9.15 7.53 3.48
CA THR A 63 8.40 7.97 2.31
C THR A 63 6.92 8.16 2.60
N HIS A 64 6.31 9.09 1.87
CA HIS A 64 4.86 9.25 1.77
C HIS A 64 4.28 8.61 0.49
N PHE A 65 5.12 8.01 -0.36
CA PHE A 65 4.68 7.29 -1.56
C PHE A 65 4.53 5.80 -1.24
N MET A 66 3.30 5.32 -1.13
CA MET A 66 3.06 3.92 -0.75
C MET A 66 3.49 2.94 -1.85
N GLU A 67 3.46 3.35 -3.13
CA GLU A 67 4.06 2.58 -4.23
C GLU A 67 5.58 2.38 -4.05
N GLU A 68 6.31 3.40 -3.57
CA GLU A 68 7.74 3.29 -3.27
C GLU A 68 7.98 2.31 -2.11
N ALA A 69 7.16 2.42 -1.06
CA ALA A 69 7.24 1.52 0.09
C ALA A 69 6.95 0.07 -0.28
N ASP A 70 5.93 -0.17 -1.12
CA ASP A 70 5.54 -1.50 -1.55
C ASP A 70 6.53 -2.13 -2.53
N LEU A 71 7.17 -1.33 -3.39
CA LEU A 71 8.16 -1.80 -4.35
C LEU A 71 9.53 -2.09 -3.71
N LEU A 72 10.03 -1.16 -2.89
CA LEU A 72 11.36 -1.26 -2.29
C LEU A 72 11.35 -2.09 -1.00
N GLY A 73 10.22 -2.06 -0.27
CA GLY A 73 10.02 -2.58 1.09
C GLY A 73 10.10 -4.09 1.24
N ASP A 74 11.17 -4.58 1.86
CA ASP A 74 11.19 -5.94 2.40
C ASP A 74 10.30 -6.03 3.65
N ARG A 75 10.32 -4.97 4.47
CA ARG A 75 9.43 -4.73 5.61
C ARG A 75 8.98 -3.27 5.58
N ILE A 76 7.69 -3.06 5.82
CA ILE A 76 7.04 -1.77 5.90
C ILE A 76 6.54 -1.62 7.34
N ALA A 77 6.94 -0.54 7.99
CA ALA A 77 6.44 -0.10 9.29
C ALA A 77 5.49 1.06 9.05
N ILE A 78 4.28 1.09 9.63
CA ILE A 78 3.35 2.24 9.58
C ILE A 78 3.35 2.95 10.92
N LEU A 79 3.72 4.24 10.95
CA LEU A 79 3.65 5.08 12.15
C LEU A 79 2.47 6.06 12.11
N ALA A 80 1.83 6.26 13.26
CA ALA A 80 0.81 7.28 13.50
C ALA A 80 0.86 7.74 14.97
N HIS A 81 0.63 9.02 15.24
CA HIS A 81 0.63 9.60 16.59
C HIS A 81 1.91 9.30 17.40
N GLY A 82 3.07 9.31 16.74
CA GLY A 82 4.36 8.98 17.36
C GLY A 82 4.55 7.50 17.74
N GLN A 83 3.60 6.63 17.40
CA GLN A 83 3.63 5.21 17.73
C GLN A 83 3.62 4.33 16.47
N LEU A 84 4.31 3.20 16.55
CA LEU A 84 4.33 2.19 15.50
C LEU A 84 3.01 1.39 15.54
N GLN A 85 2.21 1.50 14.49
CA GLN A 85 0.88 0.88 14.43
C GLN A 85 0.94 -0.56 13.90
N CYS A 86 1.79 -0.81 12.90
CA CYS A 86 2.01 -2.15 12.36
C CYS A 86 3.37 -2.24 11.67
N CYS A 87 3.86 -3.47 11.51
CA CYS A 87 5.08 -3.76 10.77
C CYS A 87 5.00 -5.15 10.13
N GLY A 88 5.40 -5.27 8.86
CA GLY A 88 5.47 -6.54 8.15
C GLY A 88 5.82 -6.37 6.69
N SER A 89 5.85 -7.45 5.92
CA SER A 89 6.02 -7.33 4.45
C SER A 89 4.78 -6.70 3.82
N GLY A 90 4.92 -6.10 2.63
CA GLY A 90 3.78 -5.50 1.93
C GLY A 90 2.65 -6.52 1.69
N MET A 91 2.99 -7.76 1.34
CA MET A 91 2.02 -8.85 1.21
C MET A 91 1.31 -9.19 2.53
N PHE A 92 2.05 -9.24 3.65
CA PHE A 92 1.47 -9.50 4.96
C PHE A 92 0.50 -8.41 5.37
N LEU A 93 0.89 -7.14 5.24
CA LEU A 93 0.05 -6.01 5.60
C LEU A 93 -1.21 -5.93 4.74
N LYS A 94 -1.10 -6.15 3.43
CA LYS A 94 -2.26 -6.25 2.53
C LYS A 94 -3.18 -7.41 2.87
N ALA A 95 -2.65 -8.56 3.32
CA ALA A 95 -3.48 -9.68 3.73
C ALA A 95 -4.17 -9.44 5.09
N GLN A 96 -3.49 -8.75 6.02
CA GLN A 96 -3.97 -8.50 7.37
C GLN A 96 -4.98 -7.36 7.44
N TYR A 97 -4.72 -6.28 6.72
CA TYR A 97 -5.53 -5.05 6.74
C TYR A 97 -6.36 -4.88 5.47
N GLY A 98 -5.98 -5.47 4.34
CA GLY A 98 -6.78 -5.39 3.13
C GLY A 98 -8.11 -6.12 3.23
N ASP A 99 -9.09 -5.65 2.47
CA ASP A 99 -10.39 -6.33 2.34
C ASP A 99 -10.37 -7.41 1.25
N GLY A 100 -9.25 -7.55 0.53
CA GLY A 100 -8.96 -8.66 -0.38
C GLY A 100 -8.75 -8.20 -1.83
N TYR A 101 -9.65 -8.62 -2.71
CA TYR A 101 -9.65 -8.29 -4.13
C TYR A 101 -10.86 -7.41 -4.44
N HIS A 102 -10.66 -6.42 -5.31
CA HIS A 102 -11.72 -5.54 -5.75
C HIS A 102 -12.11 -5.90 -7.17
N LEU A 103 -13.34 -6.36 -7.35
CA LEU A 103 -13.94 -6.61 -8.65
C LEU A 103 -14.73 -5.37 -9.07
N THR A 104 -14.20 -4.66 -10.06
CA THR A 104 -14.87 -3.54 -10.70
C THR A 104 -15.71 -4.05 -11.86
N VAL A 105 -16.99 -3.71 -11.87
CA VAL A 105 -17.94 -4.02 -12.94
C VAL A 105 -18.52 -2.72 -13.48
N VAL A 106 -18.36 -2.50 -14.77
CA VAL A 106 -18.95 -1.35 -15.48
C VAL A 106 -20.17 -1.84 -16.23
N TYR A 107 -21.32 -1.25 -15.94
CA TYR A 107 -22.58 -1.52 -16.63
C TYR A 107 -22.73 -0.63 -17.86
N GLU A 108 -23.56 -1.04 -18.81
CA GLU A 108 -24.00 -0.17 -19.91
C GLU A 108 -25.04 0.85 -19.41
N SER A 109 -25.00 2.07 -19.95
CA SER A 109 -25.87 3.19 -19.54
C SER A 109 -27.36 2.86 -19.61
N SER A 110 -27.78 2.03 -20.56
CA SER A 110 -29.17 1.60 -20.75
C SER A 110 -29.58 0.42 -19.86
N SER A 111 -28.61 -0.28 -19.27
CA SER A 111 -28.80 -1.61 -18.69
C SER A 111 -28.55 -1.63 -17.18
N LYS A 112 -28.04 -0.53 -16.60
CA LYS A 112 -27.91 -0.37 -15.15
C LYS A 112 -29.30 -0.27 -14.50
N SER A 113 -29.76 -1.40 -13.99
CA SER A 113 -30.94 -1.53 -13.15
C SER A 113 -30.56 -2.22 -11.85
N GLU A 114 -31.32 -1.94 -10.79
CA GLU A 114 -31.22 -2.66 -9.51
C GLU A 114 -31.35 -4.17 -9.72
N ALA A 115 -32.23 -4.61 -10.63
CA ALA A 115 -32.39 -6.03 -10.98
C ALA A 115 -31.11 -6.65 -11.54
N THR A 116 -30.39 -5.90 -12.39
CA THR A 116 -29.13 -6.32 -12.99
C THR A 116 -28.05 -6.46 -11.92
N MET A 117 -27.94 -5.48 -11.02
CA MET A 117 -27.00 -5.51 -9.89
C MET A 117 -27.27 -6.69 -8.95
N ILE A 118 -28.54 -6.98 -8.65
CA ILE A 118 -28.93 -8.13 -7.83
C ILE A 118 -28.49 -9.44 -8.50
N ARG A 119 -28.68 -9.56 -9.83
CA ARG A 119 -28.24 -10.74 -10.60
C ARG A 119 -26.72 -10.88 -10.58
N THR A 120 -25.98 -9.80 -10.82
CA THR A 120 -24.51 -9.80 -10.73
C THR A 120 -24.05 -10.23 -9.35
N LYS A 121 -24.57 -9.60 -8.28
CA LYS A 121 -24.23 -9.96 -6.90
C LYS A 121 -24.55 -11.42 -6.59
N LYS A 122 -25.68 -11.95 -7.08
CA LYS A 122 -26.05 -13.35 -6.90
C LYS A 122 -25.10 -14.31 -7.62
N LEU A 123 -24.68 -13.99 -8.84
CA LEU A 123 -23.67 -14.77 -9.57
C LEU A 123 -22.34 -14.76 -8.84
N LEU A 124 -21.88 -13.61 -8.35
CA LEU A 124 -20.64 -13.56 -7.58
C LEU A 124 -20.76 -14.39 -6.28
N ALA A 125 -21.87 -14.22 -5.55
CA ALA A 125 -22.14 -14.95 -4.32
C ALA A 125 -22.20 -16.48 -4.50
N SER A 126 -22.61 -16.99 -5.67
CA SER A 126 -22.60 -18.44 -5.90
C SER A 126 -21.19 -19.05 -6.01
N HIS A 127 -20.16 -18.25 -6.30
CA HIS A 127 -18.77 -18.72 -6.35
C HIS A 127 -17.99 -18.43 -5.07
N VAL A 128 -18.16 -17.24 -4.50
CA VAL A 128 -17.31 -16.76 -3.39
C VAL A 128 -18.09 -16.55 -2.07
N GLY A 129 -19.35 -16.96 -2.02
CA GLY A 129 -20.19 -16.90 -0.82
C GLY A 129 -20.69 -15.48 -0.54
N SER A 130 -19.93 -14.70 0.23
CA SER A 130 -20.30 -13.33 0.60
C SER A 130 -19.51 -12.32 -0.22
N VAL A 131 -20.23 -11.40 -0.85
CA VAL A 131 -19.66 -10.31 -1.65
C VAL A 131 -20.22 -9.00 -1.13
N HIS A 132 -19.33 -8.09 -0.76
CA HIS A 132 -19.71 -6.76 -0.29
C HIS A 132 -19.66 -5.77 -1.45
N LEU A 133 -20.69 -4.92 -1.57
CA LEU A 133 -20.65 -3.80 -2.52
C LEU A 133 -19.96 -2.64 -1.81
N GLN A 134 -18.73 -2.33 -2.22
CA GLN A 134 -17.91 -1.29 -1.59
C GLN A 134 -18.28 0.09 -2.12
N SER A 135 -18.45 0.22 -3.44
CA SER A 135 -18.78 1.50 -4.06
C SER A 135 -19.70 1.32 -5.27
N LEU A 136 -20.51 2.34 -5.53
CA LEU A 136 -21.39 2.42 -6.70
C LEU A 136 -21.37 3.86 -7.22
N ILE A 137 -20.57 4.11 -8.24
CA ILE A 137 -20.36 5.46 -8.79
C ILE A 137 -20.70 5.45 -10.27
N GLY A 138 -21.67 6.26 -10.69
CA GLY A 138 -22.07 6.34 -12.10
C GLY A 138 -22.56 4.99 -12.64
N GLN A 139 -21.78 4.36 -13.51
CA GLN A 139 -22.05 3.03 -14.08
C GLN A 139 -21.16 1.92 -13.50
N GLU A 140 -20.28 2.28 -12.57
CA GLU A 140 -19.28 1.39 -12.01
C GLU A 140 -19.74 0.90 -10.63
N ALA A 141 -19.61 -0.40 -10.40
CA ALA A 141 -19.79 -1.03 -9.10
C ALA A 141 -18.51 -1.76 -8.71
N THR A 142 -18.00 -1.48 -7.52
CA THR A 142 -16.83 -2.18 -6.97
C THR A 142 -17.29 -3.13 -5.88
N PHE A 143 -16.95 -4.40 -6.06
CA PHE A 143 -17.25 -5.46 -5.12
C PHE A 143 -15.98 -5.96 -4.45
N THR A 144 -16.03 -6.15 -3.14
CA THR A 144 -14.90 -6.72 -2.41
C THR A 144 -15.07 -8.22 -2.22
N ILE A 145 -14.02 -8.95 -2.56
CA ILE A 145 -13.96 -10.41 -2.54
C ILE A 145 -12.76 -10.85 -1.70
N SER A 146 -13.01 -11.67 -0.68
CA SER A 146 -11.95 -12.16 0.19
C SER A 146 -10.93 -13.01 -0.56
N ALA A 147 -9.64 -12.84 -0.23
CA ALA A 147 -8.54 -13.64 -0.76
C ALA A 147 -8.69 -15.15 -0.50
N LYS A 148 -9.50 -15.56 0.49
CA LYS A 148 -9.81 -16.98 0.78
C LYS A 148 -10.47 -17.69 -0.39
N HIS A 149 -11.11 -16.96 -1.30
CA HIS A 149 -11.84 -17.51 -2.44
C HIS A 149 -11.06 -17.46 -3.76
N LYS A 150 -9.74 -17.24 -3.71
CA LYS A 150 -8.88 -17.09 -4.89
C LYS A 150 -8.96 -18.28 -5.86
N SER A 151 -9.16 -19.50 -5.36
CA SER A 151 -9.31 -20.71 -6.19
C SER A 151 -10.59 -20.72 -7.03
N GLN A 152 -11.62 -19.98 -6.63
CA GLN A 152 -12.89 -19.87 -7.37
C GLN A 152 -12.90 -18.74 -8.40
N PHE A 153 -11.85 -17.92 -8.46
CA PHE A 153 -11.83 -16.76 -9.35
C PHE A 153 -11.92 -17.15 -10.83
N SER A 154 -11.23 -18.22 -11.24
CA SER A 154 -11.27 -18.67 -12.64
C SER A 154 -12.68 -19.08 -13.09
N SER A 155 -13.42 -19.85 -12.27
CA SER A 155 -14.80 -20.23 -12.58
C SER A 155 -15.75 -19.04 -12.53
N MET A 156 -15.56 -18.15 -11.55
CA MET A 156 -16.34 -16.92 -11.40
C MET A 156 -16.20 -16.03 -12.64
N PHE A 157 -14.98 -15.78 -13.12
CA PHE A 157 -14.75 -14.96 -14.31
C PHE A 157 -15.32 -15.60 -15.58
N ALA A 158 -15.16 -16.91 -15.74
CA ALA A 158 -15.70 -17.62 -16.90
C ALA A 158 -17.25 -17.55 -16.94
N GLU A 159 -17.93 -17.60 -15.79
CA GLU A 159 -19.38 -17.40 -15.74
C GLU A 159 -19.78 -15.95 -15.95
N LEU A 160 -19.02 -15.00 -15.40
CA LEU A 160 -19.31 -13.58 -15.56
C LEU A 160 -19.12 -13.11 -17.01
N GLU A 161 -18.13 -13.64 -17.73
CA GLU A 161 -17.91 -13.41 -19.16
C GLU A 161 -19.05 -14.01 -20.01
N LYS A 162 -19.48 -15.24 -19.71
CA LYS A 162 -20.64 -15.86 -20.37
C LYS A 162 -21.93 -15.07 -20.15
N ALA A 163 -22.12 -14.56 -18.94
CA ALA A 163 -23.32 -13.80 -18.56
C ALA A 163 -23.22 -12.31 -18.89
N GLN A 164 -22.09 -11.82 -19.38
CA GLN A 164 -21.76 -10.39 -19.52
C GLN A 164 -22.85 -9.59 -20.24
N HIS A 165 -23.25 -10.04 -21.44
CA HIS A 165 -24.32 -9.39 -22.21
C HIS A 165 -25.68 -9.45 -21.49
N SER A 166 -26.02 -10.59 -20.87
CA SER A 166 -27.30 -10.75 -20.16
C SER A 166 -27.39 -9.92 -18.87
N LEU A 167 -26.23 -9.58 -18.31
CA LEU A 167 -26.06 -8.70 -17.14
C LEU A 167 -25.80 -7.25 -17.56
N GLY A 168 -25.86 -6.90 -18.85
CA GLY A 168 -25.61 -5.54 -19.31
C GLY A 168 -24.27 -4.96 -18.84
N ILE A 169 -23.24 -5.82 -18.73
CA ILE A 169 -21.90 -5.45 -18.29
C ILE A 169 -21.10 -5.06 -19.55
N SER A 170 -20.59 -3.84 -19.59
CA SER A 170 -19.72 -3.37 -20.66
C SER A 170 -18.29 -3.88 -20.49
N SER A 171 -17.77 -3.86 -19.26
CA SER A 171 -16.47 -4.40 -18.91
C SER A 171 -16.40 -4.75 -17.43
N PHE A 172 -15.45 -5.59 -17.06
CA PHE A 172 -15.12 -5.87 -15.67
C PHE A 172 -13.62 -6.10 -15.51
N GLY A 173 -13.10 -5.87 -14.32
CA GLY A 173 -11.69 -6.04 -13.99
C GLY A 173 -11.50 -6.31 -12.50
N MET A 174 -10.38 -6.92 -12.15
CA MET A 174 -10.06 -7.21 -10.75
C MET A 174 -8.72 -6.59 -10.38
N SER A 175 -8.70 -5.88 -9.27
CA SER A 175 -7.49 -5.35 -8.63
C SER A 175 -7.28 -5.96 -7.26
N ILE A 176 -6.09 -5.75 -6.71
CA ILE A 176 -5.69 -6.17 -5.36
C ILE A 176 -5.69 -4.97 -4.43
N THR A 177 -5.84 -5.21 -3.13
CA THR A 177 -5.59 -4.17 -2.13
C THR A 177 -4.20 -3.55 -2.33
N THR A 178 -4.15 -2.22 -2.36
CA THR A 178 -2.91 -1.46 -2.48
C THR A 178 -2.35 -1.09 -1.11
N MET A 179 -1.10 -0.63 -1.07
CA MET A 179 -0.51 -0.18 0.20
C MET A 179 -1.15 1.13 0.68
N GLU A 180 -1.67 1.95 -0.22
CA GLU A 180 -2.47 3.14 0.11
C GLU A 180 -3.74 2.77 0.88
N GLU A 181 -4.47 1.74 0.48
CA GLU A 181 -5.66 1.29 1.20
C GLU A 181 -5.33 0.76 2.60
N VAL A 182 -4.24 -0.02 2.71
CA VAL A 182 -3.71 -0.48 4.01
C VAL A 182 -3.37 0.71 4.89
N PHE A 183 -2.68 1.71 4.34
CA PHE A 183 -2.27 2.91 5.04
C PHE A 183 -3.47 3.68 5.59
N LEU A 184 -4.51 3.91 4.76
CA LEU A 184 -5.73 4.59 5.19
C LEU A 184 -6.43 3.84 6.32
N LYS A 185 -6.62 2.52 6.17
CA LYS A 185 -7.30 1.70 7.19
C LYS A 185 -6.55 1.66 8.51
N VAL A 186 -5.21 1.55 8.47
CA VAL A 186 -4.38 1.61 9.69
C VAL A 186 -4.46 2.99 10.33
N GLY A 187 -4.51 4.06 9.53
CA GLY A 187 -4.73 5.42 9.99
C GLY A 187 -6.05 5.59 10.73
N ASP A 188 -7.15 5.09 10.18
CA ASP A 188 -8.48 5.14 10.81
C ASP A 188 -8.48 4.41 12.17
N ILE A 189 -7.93 3.19 12.21
CA ILE A 189 -7.80 2.41 13.46
C ILE A 189 -6.94 3.15 14.50
N ALA A 190 -5.84 3.76 14.07
CA ALA A 190 -4.96 4.50 14.97
C ALA A 190 -5.67 5.74 15.53
N GLN A 191 -6.46 6.44 14.72
CA GLN A 191 -7.25 7.58 15.16
C GLN A 191 -8.32 7.18 16.18
N GLU A 192 -9.03 6.07 15.96
CA GLU A 192 -10.01 5.55 16.92
C GLU A 192 -9.36 5.22 18.27
N ARG A 193 -8.20 4.56 18.26
CA ARG A 193 -7.43 4.25 19.48
C ARG A 193 -6.96 5.51 20.21
N PHE A 194 -6.43 6.48 19.46
CA PHE A 194 -5.96 7.74 20.02
C PHE A 194 -7.10 8.53 20.66
N ASN A 195 -8.28 8.57 20.03
CA ASN A 195 -9.45 9.22 20.61
C ASN A 195 -9.90 8.52 21.90
N ALA A 196 -9.92 7.19 21.93
CA ALA A 196 -10.28 6.42 23.12
C ALA A 196 -9.31 6.62 24.30
N SER A 197 -8.00 6.74 24.03
CA SER A 197 -7.00 6.96 25.09
C SER A 197 -7.00 8.38 25.67
N HIS A 198 -7.67 9.34 25.02
CA HIS A 198 -7.79 10.71 25.52
C HIS A 198 -9.08 10.94 26.33
N GLU A 199 -10.03 9.99 26.35
CA GLU A 199 -11.18 10.02 27.26
C GLU A 199 -10.83 9.45 28.66
N ASP A 200 -9.81 8.58 28.76
CA ASP A 200 -9.29 8.02 30.02
C ASP A 200 -7.86 8.55 30.30
N THR A 201 -7.75 9.66 31.04
CA THR A 201 -6.57 10.27 31.71
C THR A 201 -5.13 9.87 31.29
N ILE A 202 -4.39 10.89 30.82
CA ILE A 202 -2.93 11.15 30.85
C ILE A 202 -2.05 10.08 31.53
N GLU A 203 -1.48 9.18 30.74
CA GLU A 203 -0.10 8.71 30.90
C GLU A 203 0.50 8.51 29.51
N THR A 204 1.49 9.32 29.14
CA THR A 204 2.34 9.07 27.97
C THR A 204 3.23 7.86 28.27
N PRO A 205 3.12 6.74 27.54
CA PRO A 205 4.10 5.68 27.68
C PRO A 205 5.39 6.17 27.02
N GLU A 206 6.44 6.38 27.82
CA GLU A 206 7.79 6.51 27.27
C GLU A 206 8.14 5.21 26.54
N LEU A 207 8.54 5.33 25.27
CA LEU A 207 9.05 4.22 24.47
C LEU A 207 10.33 3.69 25.12
N GLY A 208 10.20 2.65 25.93
CA GLY A 208 11.35 1.86 26.39
C GLY A 208 11.91 1.02 25.25
N GLU A 209 13.23 0.93 25.15
CA GLU A 209 13.96 0.08 24.19
C GLU A 209 13.60 -1.43 24.32
N ASP A 210 12.83 -1.80 25.35
CA ASP A 210 12.40 -3.16 25.68
C ASP A 210 11.02 -3.56 25.12
N ASP A 211 10.34 -2.74 24.30
CA ASP A 211 9.10 -3.18 23.66
C ASP A 211 9.37 -4.43 22.79
N PRO A 212 8.75 -5.59 23.12
CA PRO A 212 8.96 -6.84 22.39
C PRO A 212 8.70 -6.69 20.89
N PHE A 213 7.79 -5.79 20.51
CA PHE A 213 7.45 -5.48 19.13
C PHE A 213 8.57 -4.71 18.44
N VAL A 214 9.07 -3.61 19.02
CA VAL A 214 10.20 -2.82 18.46
C VAL A 214 11.45 -3.70 18.35
N ALA A 215 11.72 -4.50 19.37
CA ALA A 215 12.86 -5.40 19.36
C ALA A 215 12.66 -6.57 18.39
N SER A 216 11.43 -6.98 18.03
CA SER A 216 11.18 -7.93 16.93
C SER A 216 11.38 -7.34 15.54
N VAL A 217 11.24 -6.02 15.40
CA VAL A 217 11.52 -5.27 14.17
C VAL A 217 13.02 -5.12 13.96
N LEU A 218 13.79 -4.85 15.03
CA LEU A 218 15.23 -4.63 14.98
C LEU A 218 16.08 -5.92 14.91
N ARG A 219 15.53 -7.09 15.27
CA ARG A 219 16.29 -8.35 15.38
C ARG A 219 16.44 -9.16 14.09
N SER A 220 15.81 -8.77 12.98
CA SER A 220 15.95 -9.50 11.71
C SER A 220 17.03 -8.87 10.83
N SER A 221 18.07 -9.63 10.50
CA SER A 221 19.01 -9.27 9.43
C SER A 221 18.28 -9.24 8.08
N GLY A 222 18.08 -8.04 7.55
CA GLY A 222 17.34 -7.77 6.32
C GLY A 222 16.92 -6.31 6.27
N SER A 223 16.94 -5.72 5.07
CA SER A 223 16.69 -4.31 4.79
C SER A 223 15.36 -3.81 5.38
N LEU A 224 15.37 -2.61 5.95
CA LEU A 224 14.32 -2.07 6.82
C LEU A 224 13.70 -0.81 6.20
N ILE A 225 12.44 -0.81 5.78
CA ILE A 225 11.76 0.39 5.23
C ILE A 225 10.74 0.95 6.24
N LEU A 226 10.79 2.27 6.40
CA LEU A 226 9.95 3.05 7.30
C LEU A 226 8.87 3.78 6.48
N VAL A 227 7.60 3.58 6.83
CA VAL A 227 6.51 4.42 6.37
C VAL A 227 5.90 5.09 7.59
N GLY A 228 6.20 6.36 7.83
CA GLY A 228 5.64 7.05 8.97
C GLY A 228 5.35 8.49 8.66
N TYR A 229 4.08 8.88 8.79
CA TYR A 229 3.72 10.27 8.95
C TYR A 229 3.74 10.63 10.44
N THR A 230 4.18 11.85 10.73
CA THR A 230 3.81 12.60 11.92
C THR A 230 2.88 13.72 11.47
N TYR A 231 1.63 13.71 11.93
CA TYR A 231 0.89 14.94 12.19
C TYR A 231 0.69 15.03 13.69
#